data_AF-A0A542THV1-F1
#
_entry.id   AF-A0A542THV1-F1
#
_cell.length_a   1.000
_cell.length_b   1.000
_cell.length_c   1.000
_cell.angle_alpha   90.00
_cell.angle_beta   90.00
_cell.angle_gamma   90.00
#
_symmetry.space_group_name_H-M   'P 1'
#
loop_
_entity.id
_entity.type
_entity.pdbx_description
1 polymer ?
#
loop_
_entity_poly.entity_id
_entity_poly.type
_entity_poly.pdbx_seq_one_letter_code
_entity_poly.pdbx_strand_id
1 'polypeptide(L)'
;MNRPLRRHAGPPQWPSYRGTSHFVGVSPSGAVTVYVDPSLGAQGLQNATDLVSDADRVFKLNNTIFDTAGTPVSVIIFALGGVTDGSGGADHMGCTFQNGGAIEVDASFGNSARVSGLFEAELSECAMNGRLCGLSTGEALSRWCAAVASDNALVDFATAPFWAENGMRNFVDRTDDTDTNPISNGCGVAFISWLASLGHKLPQIAQAMVALGDAGTLAALYADLTGHPKDQAWSEFKLAIKGLVDGVTSDDPFGAFPAM
;
A
#
# COMPACT_ATOMS: atom_id res chain seq x y z
N MET A 1 32.07 -22.25 14.83
CA MET A 1 30.94 -22.09 15.77
C MET A 1 29.65 -22.37 15.01
N ASN A 2 29.04 -23.54 15.23
CA ASN A 2 27.76 -23.89 14.60
C ASN A 2 26.64 -23.08 15.27
N ARG A 3 26.09 -22.08 14.57
CA ARG A 3 24.80 -21.50 14.95
C ARG A 3 23.75 -22.62 14.83
N PRO A 4 22.91 -22.88 15.84
CA PRO A 4 21.83 -23.83 15.69
C PRO A 4 20.92 -23.34 14.55
N LEU A 5 20.59 -24.23 13.61
CA LEU A 5 19.54 -23.99 12.64
C LEU A 5 18.26 -23.72 13.43
N ARG A 6 17.84 -22.44 13.49
CA ARG A 6 16.51 -22.09 14.01
C ARG A 6 15.53 -22.91 13.17
N ARG A 7 14.79 -23.83 13.79
CA ARG A 7 13.59 -24.38 13.17
C ARG A 7 12.69 -23.19 12.85
N HIS A 8 12.53 -22.88 11.57
CA HIS A 8 11.55 -21.89 11.14
C HIS A 8 10.18 -22.37 11.59
N ALA A 9 9.37 -21.45 12.13
CA ALA A 9 7.96 -21.73 12.36
C ALA A 9 7.33 -22.14 11.02
N GLY A 10 6.39 -23.09 11.05
CA GLY A 10 5.64 -23.45 9.85
C GLY A 10 4.91 -22.24 9.26
N PRO A 11 4.45 -22.32 7.99
CA PRO A 11 3.68 -21.23 7.40
C PRO A 11 2.47 -20.88 8.27
N PRO A 12 2.08 -19.59 8.36
CA PRO A 12 0.85 -19.22 9.03
C PRO A 12 -0.37 -19.79 8.28
N GLN A 13 -1.55 -19.63 8.87
CA GLN A 13 -2.78 -19.80 8.12
C GLN A 13 -2.93 -18.62 7.16
N TRP A 14 -2.99 -18.91 5.87
CA TRP A 14 -3.17 -17.92 4.82
C TRP A 14 -4.65 -17.52 4.68
N PRO A 15 -4.97 -16.23 4.46
CA PRO A 15 -6.34 -15.73 4.21
C PRO A 15 -7.16 -16.59 3.23
N SER A 16 -6.68 -16.72 2.00
CA SER A 16 -7.38 -17.34 0.88
C SER A 16 -6.64 -18.53 0.27
N TYR A 17 -5.31 -18.59 0.35
CA TYR A 17 -4.53 -19.71 -0.18
C TYR A 17 -4.86 -21.00 0.58
N ARG A 18 -5.13 -22.07 -0.17
CA ARG A 18 -5.52 -23.40 0.37
C ARG A 18 -4.52 -24.51 0.02
N GLY A 19 -3.47 -24.19 -0.73
CA GLY A 19 -2.45 -25.15 -1.14
C GLY A 19 -1.39 -25.39 -0.05
N THR A 20 -0.30 -26.08 -0.43
CA THR A 20 0.86 -26.26 0.43
C THR A 20 1.95 -25.28 0.04
N SER A 21 2.11 -24.23 0.85
CA SER A 21 3.11 -23.19 0.61
C SER A 21 4.52 -23.72 0.83
N HIS A 22 5.44 -23.42 -0.08
CA HIS A 22 6.85 -23.78 0.04
C HIS A 22 7.66 -22.60 0.57
N PHE A 23 8.45 -22.84 1.62
CA PHE A 23 9.38 -21.85 2.15
C PHE A 23 10.48 -21.55 1.12
N VAL A 24 10.74 -20.26 0.88
CA VAL A 24 11.77 -19.79 -0.04
C VAL A 24 12.94 -19.20 0.73
N GLY A 25 12.67 -18.29 1.67
CA GLY A 25 13.72 -17.63 2.42
C GLY A 25 13.20 -16.68 3.49
N VAL A 26 14.14 -16.13 4.25
CA VAL A 26 13.90 -15.02 5.17
C VAL A 26 14.79 -13.87 4.73
N SER A 27 14.27 -12.65 4.75
CA SER A 27 15.06 -11.45 4.46
C SER A 27 16.26 -11.35 5.44
N PRO A 28 17.37 -10.69 5.05
CA PRO A 28 18.58 -10.62 5.87
C PRO A 28 18.36 -10.13 7.32
N SER A 29 17.45 -9.17 7.52
CA SER A 29 17.10 -8.65 8.85
C SER A 29 16.26 -9.62 9.69
N GLY A 30 15.60 -10.60 9.07
CA GLY A 30 14.61 -11.45 9.70
C GLY A 30 13.18 -10.88 9.70
N ALA A 31 12.95 -9.73 9.08
CA ALA A 31 11.65 -9.05 9.09
C ALA A 31 10.60 -9.72 8.21
N VAL A 32 10.99 -10.38 7.11
CA VAL A 32 10.02 -10.97 6.17
C VAL A 32 10.38 -12.41 5.87
N THR A 33 9.43 -13.32 6.08
CA THR A 33 9.54 -14.73 5.69
C THR A 33 8.73 -14.95 4.42
N VAL A 34 9.34 -15.44 3.35
CA VAL A 34 8.69 -15.57 2.05
C VAL A 34 8.43 -17.03 1.71
N TYR A 35 7.21 -17.28 1.24
CA TYR A 35 6.72 -18.53 0.73
C TYR A 35 6.23 -18.38 -0.71
N VAL A 36 6.08 -19.50 -1.40
CA VAL A 36 5.53 -19.55 -2.76
C VAL A 36 4.58 -20.74 -2.91
N ASP A 37 3.56 -20.58 -3.74
CA ASP A 37 2.83 -21.73 -4.29
C ASP A 37 3.72 -22.49 -5.28
N PRO A 38 4.15 -23.73 -4.98
CA PRO A 38 5.05 -24.48 -5.86
C PRO A 38 4.44 -24.78 -7.23
N SER A 39 3.11 -24.69 -7.39
CA SER A 39 2.44 -24.90 -8.67
C SER A 39 2.85 -23.88 -9.74
N LEU A 40 3.33 -22.69 -9.32
CA LEU A 40 3.78 -21.62 -10.21
C LEU A 40 5.14 -21.88 -10.89
N GLY A 41 5.84 -22.95 -10.49
CA GLY A 41 7.12 -23.34 -11.08
C GLY A 41 8.20 -22.26 -10.94
N ALA A 42 9.09 -22.19 -11.94
CA ALA A 42 10.29 -21.36 -11.88
C ALA A 42 9.98 -19.85 -11.82
N GLN A 43 8.90 -19.39 -12.47
CA GLN A 43 8.55 -17.97 -12.49
C GLN A 43 8.03 -17.48 -11.13
N GLY A 44 7.17 -18.26 -10.48
CA GLY A 44 6.73 -17.95 -9.11
C GLY A 44 7.90 -18.01 -8.12
N LEU A 45 8.78 -19.01 -8.25
CA LEU A 45 9.99 -19.08 -7.42
C LEU A 45 10.91 -17.87 -7.64
N GLN A 46 11.02 -17.36 -8.86
CA GLN A 46 11.79 -16.15 -9.16
C GLN A 46 11.19 -14.93 -8.46
N ASN A 47 9.87 -14.69 -8.58
CA ASN A 47 9.21 -13.59 -7.87
C ASN A 47 9.44 -13.68 -6.35
N ALA A 48 9.31 -14.87 -5.76
CA ALA A 48 9.53 -15.06 -4.33
C ALA A 48 11.00 -14.84 -3.92
N THR A 49 11.96 -15.29 -4.74
CA THR A 49 13.40 -15.09 -4.50
C THR A 49 13.79 -13.62 -4.58
N ASP A 50 13.24 -12.90 -5.55
CA ASP A 50 13.43 -11.46 -5.69
C ASP A 50 12.82 -10.72 -4.50
N LEU A 51 11.64 -11.11 -4.05
CA LEU A 51 11.03 -10.53 -2.85
C LEU A 51 11.87 -10.79 -1.59
N VAL A 52 12.44 -11.99 -1.40
CA VAL A 52 13.37 -12.24 -0.28
C VAL A 52 14.54 -11.23 -0.28
N SER A 53 15.03 -10.90 -1.47
CA SER A 53 16.17 -10.00 -1.65
C SER A 53 15.81 -8.53 -1.42
N ASP A 54 14.57 -8.14 -1.75
CA ASP A 54 14.10 -6.75 -1.69
C ASP A 54 13.31 -6.41 -0.41
N ALA A 55 12.78 -7.41 0.29
CA ALA A 55 11.86 -7.23 1.40
C ALA A 55 12.38 -6.33 2.53
N ASP A 56 13.68 -6.35 2.82
CA ASP A 56 14.27 -5.45 3.84
C ASP A 56 14.21 -3.98 3.43
N ARG A 57 14.31 -3.67 2.13
CA ARG A 57 14.17 -2.30 1.61
C ARG A 57 12.73 -1.83 1.78
N VAL A 58 11.77 -2.66 1.37
CA VAL A 58 10.33 -2.37 1.47
C VAL A 58 9.94 -2.19 2.94
N PHE A 59 10.28 -3.14 3.81
CA PHE A 59 9.96 -3.08 5.23
C PHE A 59 10.57 -1.86 5.94
N LYS A 60 11.82 -1.50 5.60
CA LYS A 60 12.46 -0.30 6.16
C LYS A 60 11.81 0.99 5.69
N LEU A 61 11.43 1.06 4.41
CA LEU A 61 10.71 2.19 3.85
C LEU A 61 9.37 2.38 4.56
N ASN A 62 8.59 1.32 4.68
CA ASN A 62 7.33 1.28 5.40
C ASN A 62 7.46 1.79 6.84
N ASN A 63 8.42 1.24 7.59
CA ASN A 63 8.73 1.67 8.95
C ASN A 63 9.08 3.17 9.04
N THR A 64 9.77 3.70 8.02
CA THR A 64 10.12 5.12 7.96
C THR A 64 8.89 5.99 7.68
N ILE A 65 8.00 5.55 6.80
CA ILE A 65 6.75 6.26 6.48
C ILE A 65 5.87 6.36 7.73
N PHE A 66 5.69 5.26 8.46
CA PHE A 66 4.75 5.19 9.59
C PHE A 66 5.38 5.46 10.97
N ASP A 67 6.68 5.75 11.06
CA ASP A 67 7.44 5.86 12.32
C ASP A 67 7.19 4.67 13.26
N THR A 68 7.38 3.46 12.73
CA THR A 68 7.17 2.21 13.46
C THR A 68 8.41 1.33 13.40
N ALA A 69 8.58 0.47 14.40
CA ALA A 69 9.58 -0.59 14.36
C ALA A 69 9.12 -1.78 13.49
N GLY A 70 7.81 -1.88 13.25
CA GLY A 70 7.18 -3.05 12.64
C GLY A 70 7.31 -4.31 13.51
N THR A 71 6.70 -5.41 13.05
CA THR A 71 7.05 -6.75 13.54
C THR A 71 7.18 -7.71 12.37
N PRO A 72 7.93 -8.82 12.51
CA PRO A 72 8.12 -9.74 11.40
C PRO A 72 6.81 -10.25 10.81
N VAL A 73 6.74 -10.32 9.48
CA VAL A 73 5.58 -10.81 8.71
C VAL A 73 5.96 -12.02 7.85
N SER A 74 4.96 -12.73 7.37
CA SER A 74 5.08 -13.79 6.36
C SER A 74 4.33 -13.39 5.10
N VAL A 75 4.91 -13.66 3.94
CA VAL A 75 4.32 -13.37 2.63
C VAL A 75 4.27 -14.65 1.81
N ILE A 76 3.18 -14.89 1.09
CA ILE A 76 3.10 -15.93 0.07
C ILE A 76 2.87 -15.32 -1.31
N ILE A 77 3.63 -15.80 -2.30
CA ILE A 77 3.39 -15.53 -3.72
C ILE A 77 2.59 -16.68 -4.32
N PHE A 78 1.40 -16.41 -4.84
CA PHE A 78 0.56 -17.41 -5.51
C PHE A 78 -0.31 -16.77 -6.60
N ALA A 79 -1.09 -17.56 -7.33
CA ALA A 79 -2.03 -17.04 -8.32
C ALA A 79 -3.33 -16.55 -7.65
N LEU A 80 -3.29 -15.35 -7.05
CA LEU A 80 -4.46 -14.76 -6.40
C LEU A 80 -5.50 -14.41 -7.47
N GLY A 81 -6.75 -14.83 -7.26
CA GLY A 81 -7.79 -14.73 -8.30
C GLY A 81 -7.55 -15.62 -9.53
N GLY A 82 -6.55 -16.52 -9.50
CA GLY A 82 -6.22 -17.42 -10.60
C GLY A 82 -5.39 -16.80 -11.73
N VAL A 83 -4.79 -15.63 -11.49
CA VAL A 83 -3.93 -14.91 -12.46
C VAL A 83 -2.47 -14.91 -12.00
N THR A 84 -1.55 -14.47 -12.86
CA THR A 84 -0.08 -14.44 -12.57
C THR A 84 0.61 -13.22 -13.19
N ASP A 85 -0.17 -12.19 -13.49
CA ASP A 85 0.30 -10.91 -14.03
C ASP A 85 0.30 -9.80 -12.96
N GLY A 86 -0.11 -10.12 -11.73
CA GLY A 86 -0.21 -9.17 -10.62
C GLY A 86 -1.53 -8.38 -10.63
N SER A 87 -2.49 -8.72 -11.50
CA SER A 87 -3.82 -8.07 -11.52
C SER A 87 -4.75 -8.59 -10.42
N GLY A 88 -4.41 -9.72 -9.78
CA GLY A 88 -5.12 -10.24 -8.62
C GLY A 88 -4.96 -9.38 -7.37
N GLY A 89 -3.94 -8.51 -7.32
CA GLY A 89 -3.68 -7.62 -6.19
C GLY A 89 -2.94 -8.31 -5.05
N ALA A 90 -3.24 -7.90 -3.83
CA ALA A 90 -2.79 -8.55 -2.62
C ALA A 90 -3.93 -8.56 -1.59
N ASP A 91 -3.74 -9.34 -0.53
CA ASP A 91 -4.72 -9.52 0.54
C ASP A 91 -4.01 -9.82 1.86
N HIS A 92 -4.64 -9.46 2.96
CA HIS A 92 -4.23 -9.81 4.31
C HIS A 92 -5.43 -9.82 5.24
N MET A 93 -5.36 -10.61 6.32
CA MET A 93 -6.46 -10.70 7.28
C MET A 93 -6.19 -9.87 8.53
N GLY A 94 -6.77 -8.68 8.59
CA GLY A 94 -6.75 -7.83 9.79
C GLY A 94 -5.66 -6.76 9.74
N CYS A 95 -5.81 -5.73 10.57
CA CYS A 95 -5.20 -4.44 10.29
C CYS A 95 -3.95 -4.13 11.14
N THR A 96 -3.29 -5.13 11.70
CA THR A 96 -2.06 -4.98 12.52
C THR A 96 -1.06 -6.04 12.11
N PHE A 97 0.24 -5.83 12.37
CA PHE A 97 1.22 -6.89 12.10
C PHE A 97 0.93 -8.22 12.82
N GLN A 98 0.22 -8.21 13.96
CA GLN A 98 -0.07 -9.42 14.73
C GLN A 98 -1.18 -10.28 14.10
N ASN A 99 -2.19 -9.66 13.49
CA ASN A 99 -3.29 -10.39 12.85
C ASN A 99 -3.18 -10.41 11.32
N GLY A 100 -2.76 -9.31 10.69
CA GLY A 100 -2.53 -9.13 9.26
C GLY A 100 -1.14 -9.55 8.76
N GLY A 101 -0.23 -9.96 9.64
CA GLY A 101 1.14 -10.35 9.26
C GLY A 101 1.26 -11.63 8.41
N ALA A 102 0.15 -12.20 7.91
CA ALA A 102 0.11 -13.25 6.90
C ALA A 102 -0.43 -12.66 5.60
N ILE A 103 0.49 -12.14 4.78
CA ILE A 103 0.21 -11.37 3.58
C ILE A 103 0.21 -12.29 2.35
N GLU A 104 -0.76 -12.11 1.48
CA GLU A 104 -0.99 -12.82 0.24
C GLU A 104 -0.74 -11.87 -0.94
N VAL A 105 0.16 -12.23 -1.85
CA VAL A 105 0.51 -11.37 -2.99
C VAL A 105 0.33 -12.17 -4.29
N ASP A 106 -0.36 -11.56 -5.25
CA ASP A 106 -0.47 -12.13 -6.58
C ASP A 106 0.91 -12.22 -7.26
N ALA A 107 1.16 -13.35 -7.90
CA ALA A 107 2.35 -13.51 -8.72
C ALA A 107 2.30 -12.53 -9.89
N SER A 108 3.45 -11.96 -10.26
CA SER A 108 3.58 -11.13 -11.45
C SER A 108 4.83 -11.54 -12.22
N PHE A 109 4.63 -12.49 -13.13
CA PHE A 109 5.73 -13.14 -13.83
C PHE A 109 6.55 -12.15 -14.66
N GLY A 110 7.85 -12.08 -14.37
CA GLY A 110 8.76 -11.14 -15.01
C GLY A 110 8.70 -9.71 -14.48
N ASN A 111 7.87 -9.42 -13.46
CA ASN A 111 7.73 -8.10 -12.86
C ASN A 111 7.79 -8.16 -11.32
N SER A 112 8.99 -8.35 -10.78
CA SER A 112 9.22 -8.42 -9.33
C SER A 112 9.03 -7.07 -8.61
N ALA A 113 9.11 -5.95 -9.34
CA ALA A 113 8.77 -4.63 -8.79
C ALA A 113 7.28 -4.54 -8.43
N ARG A 114 6.40 -5.07 -9.29
CA ARG A 114 4.96 -5.19 -9.02
C ARG A 114 4.69 -6.04 -7.78
N VAL A 115 5.33 -7.20 -7.64
CA VAL A 115 5.23 -8.04 -6.43
C VAL A 115 5.64 -7.27 -5.17
N SER A 116 6.71 -6.47 -5.25
CA SER A 116 7.17 -5.66 -4.11
C SER A 116 6.20 -4.51 -3.79
N GLY A 117 5.56 -3.91 -4.79
CA GLY A 117 4.52 -2.89 -4.60
C GLY A 117 3.26 -3.48 -3.97
N LEU A 118 2.80 -4.64 -4.45
CA LEU A 118 1.66 -5.35 -3.86
C LEU A 118 1.94 -5.74 -2.41
N PHE A 119 3.14 -6.23 -2.10
CA PHE A 119 3.56 -6.49 -0.72
C PHE A 119 3.53 -5.21 0.15
N GLU A 120 4.02 -4.09 -0.37
CA GLU A 120 4.01 -2.82 0.38
C GLU A 120 2.60 -2.30 0.67
N ALA A 121 1.66 -2.48 -0.26
CA ALA A 121 0.27 -2.07 -0.06
C ALA A 121 -0.29 -2.70 1.23
N GLU A 122 -0.17 -4.02 1.37
CA GLU A 122 -0.67 -4.73 2.56
C GLU A 122 0.19 -4.47 3.81
N LEU A 123 1.51 -4.35 3.64
CA LEU A 123 2.40 -4.05 4.76
C LEU A 123 2.08 -2.69 5.39
N SER A 124 1.73 -1.70 4.56
CA SER A 124 1.33 -0.37 5.02
C SER A 124 0.07 -0.42 5.87
N GLU A 125 -0.91 -1.25 5.54
CA GLU A 125 -2.12 -1.40 6.36
C GLU A 125 -1.81 -2.04 7.71
N CYS A 126 -0.89 -3.01 7.76
CA CYS A 126 -0.38 -3.52 9.04
C CYS A 126 0.28 -2.42 9.88
N ALA A 127 1.00 -1.49 9.24
CA ALA A 127 1.70 -0.38 9.89
C ALA A 127 0.77 0.72 10.39
N MET A 128 -0.42 0.85 9.81
CA MET A 128 -1.49 1.73 10.32
C MET A 128 -2.06 1.24 11.66
N ASN A 129 -1.65 0.07 12.15
CA ASN A 129 -1.81 -0.42 13.52
C ASN A 129 -3.26 -0.43 14.01
N GLY A 130 -4.13 -1.05 13.20
CA GLY A 130 -5.53 -1.24 13.51
C GLY A 130 -6.42 -0.07 13.12
N ARG A 131 -5.88 0.90 12.38
CA ARG A 131 -6.60 2.09 11.89
C ARG A 131 -6.59 2.10 10.36
N LEU A 132 -7.55 2.80 9.76
CA LEU A 132 -7.66 3.15 8.34
C LEU A 132 -7.85 1.98 7.35
N CYS A 133 -7.42 0.78 7.71
CA CYS A 133 -7.65 -0.47 7.00
C CYS A 133 -9.15 -0.70 6.73
N GLY A 134 -9.49 -1.10 5.50
CA GLY A 134 -10.88 -1.20 5.06
C GLY A 134 -11.56 0.14 4.77
N LEU A 135 -10.84 1.28 4.85
CA LEU A 135 -11.37 2.62 4.59
C LEU A 135 -10.64 3.27 3.42
N SER A 136 -11.35 4.11 2.67
CA SER A 136 -10.79 4.87 1.54
C SER A 136 -9.53 5.69 1.86
N THR A 137 -9.37 6.16 3.10
CA THR A 137 -8.16 6.91 3.52
C THR A 137 -6.95 5.99 3.73
N GLY A 138 -7.16 4.77 4.23
CA GLY A 138 -6.12 3.75 4.33
C GLY A 138 -5.69 3.27 2.95
N GLU A 139 -6.67 2.94 2.10
CA GLU A 139 -6.41 2.49 0.74
C GLU A 139 -5.69 3.55 -0.12
N ALA A 140 -6.02 4.83 0.07
CA ALA A 140 -5.29 5.90 -0.60
C ALA A 140 -3.83 5.99 -0.14
N LEU A 141 -3.56 5.80 1.15
CA LEU A 141 -2.19 5.80 1.69
C LEU A 141 -1.40 4.56 1.25
N SER A 142 -2.02 3.38 1.29
CA SER A 142 -1.36 2.12 0.94
C SER A 142 -0.90 2.14 -0.52
N ARG A 143 -1.72 2.67 -1.42
CA ARG A 143 -1.37 2.89 -2.84
C ARG A 143 -0.20 3.85 -3.02
N TRP A 144 -0.15 4.94 -2.26
CA TRP A 144 0.99 5.86 -2.30
C TRP A 144 2.28 5.22 -1.79
N CYS A 145 2.19 4.43 -0.72
CA CYS A 145 3.33 3.67 -0.20
C CYS A 145 3.83 2.65 -1.24
N ALA A 146 2.91 1.89 -1.84
CA ALA A 146 3.21 0.93 -2.88
C ALA A 146 3.82 1.57 -4.13
N ALA A 147 3.31 2.72 -4.57
CA ALA A 147 3.89 3.48 -5.66
C ALA A 147 5.34 3.88 -5.36
N VAL A 148 5.62 4.44 -4.18
CA VAL A 148 6.99 4.83 -3.79
C VAL A 148 7.91 3.62 -3.67
N ALA A 149 7.44 2.52 -3.08
CA ALA A 149 8.24 1.32 -2.89
C ALA A 149 8.58 0.62 -4.20
N SER A 150 7.75 0.73 -5.23
CA SER A 150 7.88 -0.02 -6.48
C SER A 150 8.28 0.81 -7.70
N ASP A 151 8.63 2.09 -7.52
CA ASP A 151 8.82 3.04 -8.62
C ASP A 151 7.59 3.08 -9.56
N ASN A 152 6.41 3.12 -8.94
CA ASN A 152 5.10 3.15 -9.56
C ASN A 152 4.80 1.95 -10.51
N ALA A 153 5.27 0.75 -10.16
CA ALA A 153 5.01 -0.47 -10.94
C ALA A 153 3.52 -0.91 -10.94
N LEU A 154 2.67 -0.26 -10.15
CA LEU A 154 1.21 -0.47 -10.06
C LEU A 154 0.40 0.62 -10.77
N VAL A 155 0.99 1.35 -11.72
CA VAL A 155 0.33 2.46 -12.42
C VAL A 155 -1.03 2.08 -13.06
N ASP A 156 -1.22 0.81 -13.43
CA ASP A 156 -2.48 0.30 -13.99
C ASP A 156 -3.60 0.12 -12.95
N PHE A 157 -3.30 0.21 -11.65
CA PHE A 157 -4.30 0.28 -10.57
C PHE A 157 -4.83 1.70 -10.32
N ALA A 158 -4.43 2.69 -11.13
CA ALA A 158 -4.82 4.08 -10.93
C ALA A 158 -6.35 4.28 -10.87
N THR A 159 -6.80 5.10 -9.92
CA THR A 159 -8.23 5.41 -9.71
C THR A 159 -8.58 6.89 -9.72
N ALA A 160 -7.62 7.79 -9.55
CA ALA A 160 -7.86 9.22 -9.65
C ALA A 160 -8.46 9.63 -11.01
N PRO A 161 -8.01 9.08 -12.17
CA PRO A 161 -8.65 9.35 -13.46
C PRO A 161 -10.13 8.96 -13.45
N PHE A 162 -10.46 7.78 -12.92
CA PHE A 162 -11.84 7.30 -12.82
C PHE A 162 -12.70 8.21 -11.93
N TRP A 163 -12.18 8.64 -10.77
CA TRP A 163 -12.86 9.63 -9.92
C TRP A 163 -13.12 10.95 -10.65
N ALA A 164 -12.15 11.44 -11.43
CA ALA A 164 -12.27 12.67 -12.18
C ALA A 164 -13.32 12.59 -13.30
N GLU A 165 -13.34 11.49 -14.05
CA GLU A 165 -14.32 11.22 -15.10
C GLU A 165 -15.74 11.05 -14.55
N ASN A 166 -15.87 10.58 -13.30
CA ASN A 166 -17.16 10.36 -12.63
C ASN A 166 -17.60 11.53 -11.74
N GLY A 167 -17.24 12.75 -12.15
CA GLY A 167 -17.79 13.99 -11.58
C GLY A 167 -17.13 14.47 -10.29
N MET A 168 -15.94 13.94 -9.94
CA MET A 168 -15.12 14.40 -8.82
C MET A 168 -15.91 14.51 -7.51
N ARG A 169 -16.59 13.42 -7.12
CA ARG A 169 -17.38 13.40 -5.87
C ARG A 169 -16.48 13.70 -4.67
N ASN A 170 -16.97 14.54 -3.75
CA ASN A 170 -16.23 14.92 -2.55
C ASN A 170 -16.18 13.75 -1.54
N PHE A 171 -14.99 13.17 -1.41
CA PHE A 171 -14.57 12.29 -0.30
C PHE A 171 -13.45 12.93 0.53
N VAL A 172 -13.20 14.24 0.37
CA VAL A 172 -12.28 14.99 1.22
C VAL A 172 -12.89 15.27 2.58
N ASP A 173 -14.18 15.61 2.61
CA ASP A 173 -14.91 15.97 3.83
C ASP A 173 -15.49 14.76 4.59
N ARG A 174 -15.30 13.55 4.07
CA ARG A 174 -15.85 12.31 4.64
C ARG A 174 -15.02 11.10 4.25
N THR A 175 -14.93 10.15 5.15
CA THR A 175 -14.29 8.86 4.91
C THR A 175 -15.34 7.86 4.44
N ASP A 176 -15.07 7.17 3.34
CA ASP A 176 -15.87 6.03 2.89
C ASP A 176 -15.52 4.81 3.74
N ASP A 177 -16.53 4.06 4.18
CA ASP A 177 -16.39 2.87 5.03
C ASP A 177 -16.03 1.60 4.24
N THR A 178 -15.40 1.80 3.08
CA THR A 178 -14.83 0.76 2.23
C THR A 178 -13.58 1.28 1.51
N ASP A 179 -12.65 0.38 1.27
CA ASP A 179 -11.45 0.46 0.43
C ASP A 179 -11.67 -0.06 -1.00
N THR A 180 -12.87 -0.55 -1.33
CA THR A 180 -13.14 -1.14 -2.67
C THR A 180 -13.76 -0.15 -3.66
N ASN A 181 -14.12 1.05 -3.21
CA ASN A 181 -14.79 2.03 -4.06
C ASN A 181 -13.77 2.90 -4.82
N PRO A 182 -13.63 2.73 -6.16
CA PRO A 182 -12.62 3.46 -6.93
C PRO A 182 -12.85 4.98 -6.95
N ILE A 183 -14.07 5.46 -6.68
CA ILE A 183 -14.36 6.91 -6.63
C ILE A 183 -13.79 7.53 -5.35
N SER A 184 -13.94 6.88 -4.19
CA SER A 184 -13.41 7.41 -2.93
C SER A 184 -11.90 7.24 -2.86
N ASN A 185 -11.36 6.10 -3.30
CA ASN A 185 -9.92 5.86 -3.40
C ASN A 185 -9.27 6.86 -4.36
N GLY A 186 -9.85 7.06 -5.54
CA GLY A 186 -9.36 8.00 -6.54
C GLY A 186 -9.34 9.45 -6.03
N CYS A 187 -10.34 9.85 -5.25
CA CYS A 187 -10.33 11.14 -4.57
C CYS A 187 -9.18 11.25 -3.57
N GLY A 188 -8.95 10.19 -2.78
CA GLY A 188 -7.91 10.15 -1.76
C GLY A 188 -6.50 10.20 -2.32
N VAL A 189 -6.18 9.38 -3.32
CA VAL A 189 -4.83 9.36 -3.91
C VAL A 189 -4.51 10.68 -4.61
N ALA A 190 -5.47 11.29 -5.32
CA ALA A 190 -5.29 12.62 -5.91
C ALA A 190 -5.12 13.72 -4.85
N PHE A 191 -5.79 13.61 -3.70
CA PHE A 191 -5.63 14.55 -2.60
C PHE A 191 -4.25 14.43 -1.95
N ILE A 192 -3.73 13.21 -1.78
CA ILE A 192 -2.36 12.98 -1.28
C ILE A 192 -1.33 13.55 -2.26
N SER A 193 -1.50 13.34 -3.58
CA SER A 193 -0.67 13.99 -4.63
C SER A 193 -0.64 15.51 -4.45
N TRP A 194 -1.79 16.12 -4.20
CA TRP A 194 -1.88 17.56 -3.99
C TRP A 194 -1.14 18.01 -2.72
N LEU A 195 -1.36 17.36 -1.57
CA LEU A 195 -0.63 17.66 -0.33
C LEU A 195 0.88 17.51 -0.53
N ALA A 196 1.30 16.49 -1.27
CA ALA A 196 2.69 16.29 -1.64
C ALA A 196 3.22 17.45 -2.50
N SER A 197 2.45 17.96 -3.46
CA SER A 197 2.80 19.15 -4.25
C SER A 197 2.94 20.43 -3.42
N LEU A 198 2.28 20.50 -2.26
CA LEU A 198 2.42 21.61 -1.28
C LEU A 198 3.68 21.48 -0.41
N GLY A 199 4.46 20.40 -0.58
CA GLY A 199 5.71 20.14 0.13
C GLY A 199 5.57 19.22 1.35
N HIS A 200 4.40 18.61 1.57
CA HIS A 200 4.21 17.62 2.63
C HIS A 200 4.75 16.25 2.19
N LYS A 201 5.71 15.73 2.93
CA LYS A 201 6.32 14.43 2.62
C LYS A 201 5.38 13.29 3.02
N LEU A 202 5.46 12.16 2.33
CA LEU A 202 4.64 10.98 2.61
C LEU A 202 4.68 10.53 4.08
N PRO A 203 5.83 10.52 4.79
CA PRO A 203 5.82 10.22 6.22
C PRO A 203 4.97 11.20 7.06
N GLN A 204 4.99 12.49 6.73
CA GLN A 204 4.17 13.49 7.43
C GLN A 204 2.68 13.25 7.19
N ILE A 205 2.31 12.97 5.94
CA ILE A 205 0.93 12.69 5.53
C ILE A 205 0.42 11.41 6.20
N ALA A 206 1.19 10.32 6.12
CA ALA A 206 0.82 9.02 6.66
C ALA A 206 0.65 9.07 8.19
N GLN A 207 1.64 9.63 8.91
CA GLN A 207 1.60 9.70 10.37
C GLN A 207 0.44 10.59 10.87
N ALA A 208 0.21 11.74 10.23
CA ALA A 208 -0.90 12.62 10.58
C ALA A 208 -2.26 11.94 10.31
N MET A 209 -2.41 11.26 9.17
CA MET A 209 -3.66 10.56 8.84
C MET A 209 -3.93 9.39 9.81
N VAL A 210 -2.91 8.59 10.14
CA VAL A 210 -3.03 7.53 11.16
C VAL A 210 -3.39 8.12 12.52
N ALA A 211 -2.84 9.27 12.90
CA ALA A 211 -3.15 9.94 14.16
C ALA A 211 -4.63 10.34 14.26
N LEU A 212 -5.25 10.76 13.14
CA LEU A 212 -6.67 11.09 13.07
C LEU A 212 -7.60 9.85 13.24
N GLY A 213 -7.11 8.67 12.87
CA GLY A 213 -7.84 7.40 12.98
C GLY A 213 -9.03 7.26 12.04
N ASP A 214 -9.88 6.26 12.29
CA ASP A 214 -10.91 5.79 11.34
C ASP A 214 -11.99 6.82 11.00
N ALA A 215 -12.26 7.75 11.92
CA ALA A 215 -13.19 8.86 11.71
C ALA A 215 -12.53 10.10 11.10
N GLY A 216 -11.19 10.09 10.96
CA GLY A 216 -10.41 11.15 10.36
C GLY A 216 -10.73 11.33 8.89
N THR A 217 -10.85 12.58 8.43
CA THR A 217 -11.09 12.90 7.01
C THR A 217 -9.86 13.56 6.40
N LEU A 218 -9.73 13.50 5.07
CA LEU A 218 -8.66 14.21 4.35
C LEU A 218 -8.71 15.73 4.58
N ALA A 219 -9.89 16.29 4.79
CA ALA A 219 -10.03 17.69 5.21
C ALA A 219 -9.39 17.96 6.57
N ALA A 220 -9.55 17.04 7.53
CA ALA A 220 -8.91 17.17 8.85
C ALA A 220 -7.39 17.02 8.73
N LEU A 221 -6.91 16.11 7.88
CA LEU A 221 -5.50 15.97 7.55
C LEU A 221 -4.91 17.26 6.96
N TYR A 222 -5.62 17.86 6.00
CA TYR A 222 -5.25 19.14 5.42
C TYR A 222 -5.13 20.23 6.48
N ALA A 223 -6.11 20.34 7.38
CA ALA A 223 -6.09 21.34 8.44
C ALA A 223 -4.91 21.15 9.40
N ASP A 224 -4.59 19.89 9.74
CA ASP A 224 -3.46 19.54 10.59
C ASP A 224 -2.10 19.90 9.94
N LEU A 225 -1.93 19.56 8.66
CA LEU A 225 -0.66 19.75 7.96
C LEU A 225 -0.40 21.20 7.52
N THR A 226 -1.45 21.93 7.11
CA THR A 226 -1.32 23.27 6.54
C THR A 226 -1.62 24.40 7.53
N GLY A 227 -2.34 24.10 8.61
CA GLY A 227 -2.90 25.11 9.51
C GLY A 227 -4.09 25.89 8.93
N HIS A 228 -4.55 25.57 7.72
CA HIS A 228 -5.74 26.19 7.13
C HIS A 228 -7.04 25.56 7.68
N PRO A 229 -8.18 26.26 7.62
CA PRO A 229 -9.46 25.71 8.07
C PRO A 229 -9.89 24.46 7.30
N LYS A 230 -10.42 23.48 8.03
CA LYS A 230 -10.92 22.21 7.47
C LYS A 230 -11.91 22.40 6.32
N ASP A 231 -12.81 23.36 6.44
CA ASP A 231 -13.86 23.65 5.45
C ASP A 231 -13.34 24.28 4.15
N GLN A 232 -12.05 24.62 4.09
CA GLN A 232 -11.38 25.10 2.87
C GLN A 232 -10.71 23.98 2.07
N ALA A 233 -10.47 22.81 2.67
CA ALA A 233 -9.74 21.71 2.03
C ALA A 233 -10.29 21.34 0.64
N TRP A 234 -11.62 21.14 0.55
CA TRP A 234 -12.25 20.75 -0.70
C TRP A 234 -12.27 21.86 -1.75
N SER A 235 -12.46 23.12 -1.34
CA SER A 235 -12.53 24.24 -2.30
C SER A 235 -11.15 24.56 -2.87
N GLU A 236 -10.10 24.49 -2.05
CA GLU A 236 -8.71 24.67 -2.47
C GLU A 236 -8.22 23.52 -3.34
N PHE A 237 -8.48 22.27 -2.95
CA PHE A 237 -8.14 21.10 -3.76
C PHE A 237 -8.82 21.14 -5.14
N LYS A 238 -10.12 21.48 -5.19
CA LYS A 238 -10.82 21.67 -6.47
C LYS A 238 -10.22 22.77 -7.32
N LEU A 239 -9.77 23.86 -6.72
CA LEU A 239 -9.12 24.95 -7.45
C LEU A 239 -7.80 24.46 -8.04
N ALA A 240 -7.02 23.69 -7.28
CA ALA A 240 -5.77 23.10 -7.73
C ALA A 240 -6.00 22.12 -8.90
N ILE A 241 -6.99 21.22 -8.79
CA ILE A 241 -7.36 20.28 -9.87
C ILE A 241 -7.76 21.02 -11.15
N LYS A 242 -8.53 22.12 -11.06
CA LYS A 242 -8.89 22.95 -12.22
C LYS A 242 -7.70 23.63 -12.88
N GLY A 243 -6.61 23.82 -12.15
CA GLY A 243 -5.37 24.42 -12.66
C GLY A 243 -4.48 23.43 -13.42
N LEU A 244 -4.79 22.13 -13.41
CA LEU A 244 -4.01 21.12 -14.12
C LEU A 244 -4.18 21.27 -15.63
N VAL A 245 -3.06 21.34 -16.35
CA VAL A 245 -3.02 21.49 -17.81
C VAL A 245 -3.62 20.26 -18.51
N ASP A 246 -3.26 19.07 -18.04
CA ASP A 246 -3.65 17.80 -18.63
C ASP A 246 -4.83 17.12 -17.90
N GLY A 247 -5.35 17.77 -16.85
CA GLY A 247 -6.35 17.18 -15.96
C GLY A 247 -5.78 16.05 -15.10
N VAL A 248 -6.64 15.14 -14.65
CA VAL A 248 -6.28 14.01 -13.77
C VAL A 248 -6.07 12.76 -14.62
N THR A 249 -4.82 12.49 -15.00
CA THR A 249 -4.44 11.40 -15.92
C THR A 249 -3.73 10.24 -15.23
N SER A 250 -3.39 10.39 -13.95
CA SER A 250 -2.79 9.35 -13.11
C SER A 250 -3.19 9.56 -11.64
N ASP A 251 -2.74 8.66 -10.75
CA ASP A 251 -2.85 8.84 -9.28
C ASP A 251 -1.91 9.92 -8.72
N ASP A 252 -0.97 10.42 -9.52
CA ASP A 252 -0.13 11.59 -9.21
C ASP A 252 -0.39 12.75 -10.18
N PRO A 253 -1.61 13.33 -10.19
CA PRO A 253 -1.95 14.39 -11.14
C PRO A 253 -1.14 15.68 -10.93
N PHE A 254 -0.51 15.89 -9.76
CA PHE A 254 0.32 17.06 -9.48
C PHE A 254 1.82 16.82 -9.70
N GLY A 255 2.24 15.64 -10.15
CA GLY A 255 3.65 15.33 -10.43
C GLY A 255 4.55 15.43 -9.20
N ALA A 256 4.01 15.08 -8.02
CA ALA A 256 4.70 15.17 -6.74
C ALA A 256 5.52 13.91 -6.40
N PHE A 257 5.52 12.90 -7.27
CA PHE A 257 6.24 11.66 -7.07
C PHE A 257 7.77 11.80 -7.28
N PRO A 258 8.65 11.30 -6.39
CA PRO A 258 8.37 10.80 -5.04
C PRO A 258 8.50 11.92 -3.98
N ALA A 259 7.48 12.09 -3.14
CA ALA A 259 7.53 13.02 -2.01
C ALA A 259 8.04 12.35 -0.72
N MET A 260 9.30 11.91 -0.71
CA MET A 260 9.97 11.32 0.48
C MET A 260 10.76 12.36 1.29
#